data_AF-A0AAV5F8F6-F1
#
_entry.id   AF-A0AAV5F8F6-F1
#
_cell.length_a   1.000
_cell.length_b   1.000
_cell.length_c   1.000
_cell.angle_alpha   90.00
_cell.angle_beta   90.00
_cell.angle_gamma   90.00
#
_symmetry.space_group_name_H-M   'P 1'
#
loop_
_entity.id
_entity.type
_entity.pdbx_description
1 polymer ?
#
loop_
_entity_poly.entity_id
_entity_poly.type
_entity_poly.pdbx_seq_one_letter_code
_entity_poly.pdbx_strand_id
1 'polypeptide(L)'
;MKAKDEVDMEYMQSMADIMVLQKRIYYMPSTCMYLVSDITRARFGDFDFGWGKPVYTGPVETSGIPLVPWISSFLMSFKNAQGEDGVALPICLPAPAMDRVMEEMDTLLRAPASDAAQQQPNINKRSAL
;
A
#
# COMPACT_ATOMS: atom_id res chain seq x y z
N MET A 1 -7.74 -3.42 11.30
CA MET A 1 -6.97 -4.26 10.36
C MET A 1 -6.80 -5.62 11.02
N LYS A 2 -7.59 -6.65 10.67
CA LYS A 2 -7.42 -7.98 11.30
C LYS A 2 -6.33 -8.81 10.63
N ALA A 3 -6.22 -8.71 9.31
CA ALA A 3 -5.29 -9.52 8.52
C ALA A 3 -3.80 -9.23 8.78
N LYS A 4 -3.43 -7.99 9.15
CA LYS A 4 -2.04 -7.67 9.52
C LYS A 4 -1.67 -8.21 10.90
N ASP A 5 -2.64 -8.26 11.81
CA ASP A 5 -2.44 -8.71 13.20
C ASP A 5 -2.46 -10.24 13.31
N GLU A 6 -3.03 -10.93 12.32
CA GLU A 6 -3.08 -12.39 12.20
C GLU A 6 -1.74 -13.01 11.77
N VAL A 7 -0.79 -12.18 11.30
CA VAL A 7 0.56 -12.64 10.96
C VAL A 7 1.38 -12.74 12.24
N ASP A 8 1.40 -13.93 12.84
CA ASP A 8 2.21 -14.25 14.00
C ASP A 8 3.45 -15.12 13.64
N MET A 9 4.21 -15.49 14.66
CA MET A 9 5.41 -16.31 14.48
C MET A 9 5.08 -17.75 14.08
N GLU A 10 3.95 -18.30 14.52
CA GLU A 10 3.52 -19.67 14.20
C GLU A 10 3.08 -19.76 12.73
N TYR A 11 2.37 -18.76 12.23
CA TYR A 11 2.04 -18.57 10.83
C TYR A 11 3.30 -18.52 9.96
N MET A 12 4.31 -17.74 10.38
CA MET A 12 5.58 -17.64 9.67
C MET A 12 6.34 -18.97 9.62
N GLN A 13 6.36 -19.74 10.72
CA GLN A 13 6.98 -21.06 10.79
C GLN A 13 6.25 -22.07 9.89
N SER A 14 4.92 -22.11 9.96
CA SER A 14 4.08 -22.94 9.10
C SER A 14 4.28 -22.62 7.61
N MET A 15 4.38 -21.33 7.27
CA MET A 15 4.67 -20.90 5.90
C MET A 15 6.06 -21.35 5.44
N ALA A 16 7.07 -21.28 6.31
CA ALA A 16 8.41 -21.78 6.01
C ALA A 16 8.43 -23.30 5.78
N ASP A 17 7.71 -24.07 6.60
CA ASP A 17 7.56 -25.52 6.43
C ASP A 17 6.92 -25.85 5.08
N ILE A 18 5.86 -25.13 4.69
CA ILE A 18 5.23 -25.29 3.38
C ILE A 18 6.22 -24.95 2.25
N MET A 19 7.01 -23.89 2.38
CA MET A 19 8.02 -23.50 1.37
C MET A 19 9.11 -24.58 1.19
N VAL A 20 9.53 -25.22 2.29
CA VAL A 20 10.49 -26.35 2.25
C VAL A 20 9.87 -27.57 1.58
N LEU A 21 8.61 -27.89 1.92
CA LEU A 21 7.88 -29.03 1.36
C LEU A 21 7.59 -28.88 -0.14
N GLN A 22 7.15 -27.70 -0.57
CA GLN A 22 6.75 -27.45 -1.95
C GLN A 22 7.91 -27.09 -2.88
N LYS A 23 9.13 -26.87 -2.35
CA LYS A 23 10.41 -26.54 -3.04
C LYS A 23 10.40 -25.31 -3.97
N ARG A 24 9.26 -24.88 -4.52
CA ARG A 24 9.08 -23.69 -5.34
C ARG A 24 7.59 -23.34 -5.48
N ILE A 25 7.08 -22.46 -4.62
CA ILE A 25 5.73 -21.94 -4.78
C ILE A 25 5.76 -20.86 -5.85
N TYR A 26 5.40 -21.24 -7.08
CA TYR A 26 5.24 -20.27 -8.16
C TYR A 26 3.86 -19.63 -8.02
N TYR A 27 3.80 -18.49 -7.32
CA TYR A 27 2.62 -17.64 -7.34
C TYR A 27 2.54 -16.98 -8.72
N MET A 28 1.88 -17.63 -9.67
CA MET A 28 1.40 -16.89 -10.83
C MET A 28 0.30 -15.94 -10.35
N PRO A 29 0.46 -14.62 -10.52
CA PRO A 29 -0.65 -13.74 -10.29
C PRO A 29 -1.76 -14.12 -11.28
N SER A 30 -2.88 -14.60 -10.74
CA SER A 30 -4.09 -14.81 -11.55
C SER A 30 -4.64 -13.45 -11.98
N THR A 31 -5.52 -13.44 -12.98
CA THR A 31 -6.16 -12.24 -13.55
C THR A 31 -6.88 -11.35 -12.51
N CYS A 32 -7.10 -11.83 -11.29
CA CYS A 32 -7.80 -11.12 -10.22
C CYS A 32 -6.90 -10.69 -9.04
N MET A 33 -5.59 -10.91 -9.10
CA MET A 33 -4.67 -10.50 -8.04
C MET A 33 -3.98 -9.19 -8.42
N TYR A 34 -3.92 -8.26 -7.47
CA TYR A 34 -3.14 -7.03 -7.57
C TYR A 34 -2.23 -6.92 -6.36
N LEU A 35 -0.93 -6.82 -6.59
CA LEU A 35 0.10 -6.83 -5.57
C LEU A 35 0.53 -5.40 -5.26
N VAL A 36 0.52 -5.05 -3.97
CA VAL A 36 1.04 -3.77 -3.51
C VAL A 36 2.20 -4.04 -2.57
N SER A 37 3.38 -3.59 -2.95
CA SER A 37 4.59 -3.71 -2.13
C SER A 37 4.98 -2.36 -1.56
N ASP A 38 5.07 -2.26 -0.24
CA ASP A 38 5.53 -1.04 0.43
C ASP A 38 7.05 -1.05 0.56
N ILE A 39 7.70 -0.14 -0.19
CA ILE A 39 9.14 0.09 -0.14
C ILE A 39 9.49 1.48 0.39
N THR A 40 8.53 2.20 0.98
CA THR A 40 8.75 3.55 1.53
C THR A 40 9.84 3.57 2.60
N ARG A 41 9.89 2.52 3.43
CA ARG A 41 10.87 2.32 4.51
C ARG A 41 12.25 1.88 4.04
N ALA A 42 12.40 1.46 2.78
CA ALA A 42 13.71 1.12 2.23
C ALA A 42 14.61 2.34 2.05
N ARG A 43 14.04 3.57 2.08
CA ARG A 43 14.74 4.86 2.02
C ARG A 43 15.77 4.89 0.88
N PHE A 44 15.37 4.44 -0.31
CA PHE A 44 16.26 4.37 -1.47
C PHE A 44 16.94 5.72 -1.77
N GLY A 45 16.27 6.84 -1.49
CA GLY A 45 16.81 8.20 -1.62
C GLY A 45 17.93 8.59 -0.63
N ASP A 46 18.21 7.80 0.40
CA ASP A 46 19.25 8.07 1.39
C ASP A 46 20.54 7.24 1.20
N PHE A 47 20.59 6.37 0.18
CA PHE A 47 21.83 5.66 -0.14
C PHE A 47 22.87 6.65 -0.70
N ASP A 48 24.03 6.74 -0.05
CA ASP A 48 25.18 7.49 -0.55
C ASP A 48 26.38 6.54 -0.66
N PHE A 49 26.85 6.32 -1.88
CA PHE A 49 28.03 5.49 -2.16
C PHE A 49 29.34 6.29 -2.11
N GLY A 50 29.29 7.56 -1.68
CA GLY A 50 30.41 8.49 -1.65
C GLY A 50 30.42 9.48 -2.81
N TRP A 51 29.44 9.41 -3.72
CA TRP A 51 29.28 10.33 -4.85
C TRP A 51 28.05 11.24 -4.71
N GLY A 52 27.43 11.23 -3.52
CA GLY A 52 26.21 11.96 -3.23
C GLY A 52 24.96 11.10 -3.35
N LYS A 53 23.86 11.65 -2.81
CA LYS A 53 22.56 10.99 -2.80
C LYS A 53 21.94 10.91 -4.20
N PRO A 54 21.18 9.86 -4.50
CA PRO A 54 20.52 9.72 -5.79
C PRO A 54 19.41 10.78 -5.97
N VAL A 55 19.38 11.39 -7.16
CA VAL A 55 18.35 12.37 -7.55
C VAL A 55 17.03 11.68 -7.90
N TYR A 56 17.09 10.46 -8.44
CA TYR A 56 15.92 9.65 -8.78
C TYR A 56 16.14 8.21 -8.34
N THR A 57 15.18 7.66 -7.61
CA THR A 57 15.17 6.28 -7.17
C THR A 57 13.77 5.71 -7.36
N GLY A 58 13.67 4.60 -8.08
CA GLY A 58 12.42 3.90 -8.28
C GLY A 58 12.66 2.51 -8.85
N PRO A 59 11.65 1.63 -8.81
CA PRO A 59 11.71 0.36 -9.51
C PRO A 59 11.84 0.69 -10.99
N VAL A 60 13.02 0.41 -11.54
CA VAL A 60 13.19 0.32 -12.97
C VAL A 60 12.45 -0.96 -13.38
N GLU A 61 11.58 -0.89 -14.38
CA GLU A 61 10.95 -2.06 -14.99
C GLU A 61 12.04 -2.96 -15.59
N THR A 62 12.67 -3.76 -14.74
CA THR A 62 13.78 -4.66 -15.06
C THR A 62 13.34 -6.12 -14.93
N SER A 63 12.10 -6.34 -14.48
CA SER A 63 11.49 -7.65 -14.58
C SER A 63 11.23 -7.90 -16.06
N GLY A 64 11.96 -8.82 -16.70
CA GLY A 64 11.69 -9.32 -18.05
C GLY A 64 10.35 -10.07 -18.18
N ILE A 65 9.37 -9.69 -17.36
CA ILE A 65 7.99 -10.17 -17.32
C ILE A 65 7.12 -8.99 -17.77
N PRO A 66 6.61 -8.99 -19.00
CA PRO A 66 5.90 -7.86 -19.61
C PRO A 66 4.56 -7.51 -18.95
N LEU A 67 4.13 -8.26 -17.92
CA LEU A 67 2.84 -8.13 -17.24
C LEU A 67 2.93 -7.54 -15.82
N VAL A 68 4.14 -7.37 -15.26
CA VAL A 68 4.35 -6.88 -13.89
C VAL A 68 3.75 -5.48 -13.64
N PRO A 69 3.82 -4.51 -14.58
CA PRO A 69 3.26 -3.17 -14.36
C PRO A 69 1.74 -3.16 -14.17
N TRP A 70 1.04 -4.15 -14.72
CA TRP A 70 -0.41 -4.27 -14.65
C TRP A 70 -0.89 -4.95 -13.35
N ILE A 71 -0.03 -5.77 -12.74
CA ILE A 71 -0.42 -6.66 -11.65
C ILE A 71 0.27 -6.26 -10.33
N SER A 72 1.25 -5.37 -10.35
CA SER A 72 1.93 -4.92 -9.15
C SER A 72 2.26 -3.44 -9.14
N SER A 73 2.14 -2.82 -7.98
CA SER A 73 2.59 -1.45 -7.72
C SER A 73 3.41 -1.36 -6.45
N PHE A 74 4.37 -0.44 -6.45
CA PHE A 74 5.29 -0.21 -5.35
C PHE A 74 5.04 1.15 -4.71
N LEU A 75 4.79 1.21 -3.40
CA LEU A 75 4.78 2.48 -2.68
C LEU A 75 6.22 2.91 -2.42
N MET A 76 6.59 4.06 -2.95
CA MET A 76 7.93 4.60 -2.85
C MET A 76 7.96 5.89 -2.06
N SER A 77 9.01 6.09 -1.27
CA SER A 77 9.33 7.42 -0.76
C SER A 77 9.94 8.25 -1.88
N PHE A 78 9.44 9.47 -2.06
CA PHE A 78 9.89 10.42 -3.07
C PHE A 78 10.01 11.80 -2.44
N LYS A 79 10.95 12.62 -2.93
CA LYS A 79 11.05 14.03 -2.55
C LYS A 79 10.59 14.90 -3.69
N ASN A 80 9.65 15.80 -3.42
CA ASN A 80 9.17 16.74 -4.42
C ASN A 80 10.24 17.80 -4.75
N ALA A 81 9.99 18.62 -5.78
CA ALA A 81 10.91 19.68 -6.17
C ALA A 81 11.19 20.70 -5.04
N GLN A 82 10.29 20.78 -4.05
CA GLN A 82 10.39 21.70 -2.92
C GLN A 82 11.06 21.06 -1.70
N GLY A 83 11.53 19.81 -1.84
CA GLY A 83 12.22 19.06 -0.79
C GLY A 83 11.31 18.43 0.26
N GLU A 84 9.99 18.43 0.05
CA GLU A 84 9.03 17.78 0.95
C GLU A 84 8.98 16.27 0.68
N ASP A 85 8.89 15.50 1.76
CA ASP A 85 8.76 14.04 1.70
C ASP A 85 7.34 13.66 1.28
N GLY A 86 7.22 12.85 0.23
CA GLY A 86 5.97 12.32 -0.29
C GLY A 86 6.06 10.81 -0.55
N VAL A 87 4.90 10.22 -0.80
CA VAL A 87 4.79 8.82 -1.24
C VAL A 87 4.27 8.78 -2.66
N ALA A 88 4.99 8.10 -3.55
CA ALA A 88 4.60 7.88 -4.93
C ALA A 88 4.14 6.43 -5.12
N LEU A 89 3.04 6.25 -5.85
CA LEU A 89 2.49 4.94 -6.20
C LEU A 89 2.16 4.91 -7.70
N PRO A 90 3.01 4.33 -8.56
CA PRO A 90 2.72 4.16 -9.97
C PRO A 90 1.72 3.01 -10.15
N ILE A 91 0.56 3.29 -10.74
CA ILE A 91 -0.51 2.33 -11.00
C ILE A 91 -0.78 2.30 -12.51
N CYS A 92 -0.83 1.11 -13.11
CA CYS A 92 -1.22 0.93 -14.50
C CYS A 92 -2.43 0.00 -14.58
N LEU A 93 -3.60 0.56 -14.90
CA LEU A 93 -4.88 -0.15 -14.99
C LEU A 93 -5.57 0.22 -16.31
N PRO A 94 -6.55 -0.58 -16.79
CA PRO A 94 -7.36 -0.17 -17.94
C PRO A 94 -8.07 1.15 -17.63
N ALA A 95 -8.24 2.01 -18.63
CA ALA A 95 -8.89 3.32 -18.50
C ALA A 95 -10.14 3.34 -17.58
N PRO A 96 -11.16 2.47 -17.77
CA PRO A 96 -12.35 2.50 -16.92
C PRO A 96 -12.09 2.15 -15.45
N ALA A 97 -11.02 1.40 -15.14
CA ALA A 97 -10.62 1.12 -13.77
C ALA A 97 -9.79 2.27 -13.18
N MET A 98 -8.97 2.93 -14.00
CA MET A 98 -8.19 4.08 -13.59
C MET A 98 -9.10 5.27 -13.20
N ASP A 99 -10.17 5.51 -13.95
CA ASP A 99 -11.15 6.57 -13.64
C ASP A 99 -11.77 6.37 -12.24
N ARG A 100 -12.17 5.13 -11.92
CA ARG A 100 -12.73 4.78 -10.61
C ARG A 100 -11.70 4.96 -9.49
N VAL A 101 -10.45 4.55 -9.71
CA VAL A 101 -9.39 4.74 -8.73
C VAL A 101 -9.17 6.23 -8.45
N MET A 102 -9.20 7.09 -9.48
CA MET A 102 -9.07 8.54 -9.27
C MET A 102 -10.24 9.12 -8.47
N GLU A 103 -11.47 8.70 -8.75
CA GLU A 103 -12.66 9.15 -8.01
C GLU A 103 -12.62 8.73 -6.53
N GLU A 104 -12.24 7.48 -6.25
CA GLU A 104 -12.07 6.99 -4.88
C GLU A 104 -10.91 7.69 -4.17
N MET A 105 -9.78 7.93 -4.85
CA MET A 105 -8.66 8.67 -4.26
C MET A 105 -9.05 10.11 -3.93
N ASP A 106 -9.77 10.81 -4.82
CA ASP A 106 -10.26 12.17 -4.53
C ASP A 106 -11.22 12.17 -3.34
N THR A 107 -12.09 11.16 -3.25
CA THR A 107 -13.01 11.00 -2.13
C THR A 107 -12.28 10.73 -0.80
N LEU A 108 -11.24 9.89 -0.81
CA LEU A 108 -10.46 9.55 0.38
C LEU A 108 -9.51 10.67 0.84
N LEU A 109 -8.97 11.44 -0.11
CA LEU A 109 -8.08 12.57 0.18
C LEU A 109 -8.83 13.84 0.58
N ARG A 110 -10.12 13.91 0.24
CA ARG A 110 -11.01 14.94 0.77
C ARG A 110 -11.18 14.69 2.28
N ALA A 111 -10.69 15.61 3.09
CA ALA A 111 -10.84 15.53 4.54
C ALA A 111 -12.31 15.28 4.90
N PRO A 112 -12.63 14.40 5.87
CA PRO A 112 -14.00 14.27 6.31
C PRO A 112 -14.44 15.65 6.80
N ALA A 113 -15.44 16.22 6.12
CA ALA A 113 -16.21 17.30 6.72
C ALA A 113 -16.63 16.78 8.10
N SER A 114 -16.27 17.55 9.12
CA SER A 114 -16.40 17.22 10.53
C SER A 114 -17.76 16.60 10.89
N ASP A 115 -17.88 15.28 10.84
CA ASP A 115 -18.91 14.52 11.55
C ASP A 115 -18.45 14.28 12.99
N ALA A 116 -18.19 15.38 13.68
CA ALA A 116 -18.01 15.45 15.12
C ALA A 116 -19.11 16.31 15.73
N ALA A 117 -20.37 16.04 15.35
CA ALA A 117 -21.52 16.61 16.02
C ALA A 117 -22.76 15.72 15.79
N GLN A 118 -22.92 14.68 16.62
CA GLN A 118 -24.16 14.36 17.35
C GLN A 118 -24.18 12.89 17.80
N GLN A 119 -23.52 12.62 18.92
CA GLN A 119 -23.97 11.59 19.84
C GLN A 119 -23.61 12.01 21.27
N GLN A 120 -24.35 12.98 21.79
CA GLN A 120 -24.52 13.11 23.23
C GLN A 120 -25.53 12.04 23.67
N PRO A 121 -25.17 11.08 24.54
CA PRO A 121 -26.16 10.25 25.19
C PRO A 121 -26.92 11.14 26.18
N ASN A 122 -28.18 11.42 25.87
CA ASN A 122 -29.08 12.19 26.72
C ASN A 122 -29.56 11.30 27.89
N ILE A 123 -28.73 11.20 28.93
CA ILE A 123 -29.07 10.52 30.18
C ILE A 123 -29.92 11.49 31.01
N ASN A 124 -31.23 11.55 30.77
CA ASN A 124 -32.23 12.01 31.75
C ASN A 124 -33.65 11.95 31.19
N LYS A 125 -34.24 10.75 31.07
CA LYS A 125 -35.69 10.54 31.17
C LYS A 125 -36.00 9.13 31.68
N ARG A 126 -36.04 8.96 33.00
CA ARG A 126 -36.94 8.02 33.67
C ARG A 126 -37.61 8.77 34.82
N SER A 127 -38.66 9.48 34.46
CA SER A 127 -39.65 10.00 35.39
C SER A 127 -40.72 8.93 35.57
N ALA A 128 -41.20 8.79 36.81
CA ALA A 128 -42.57 8.40 37.16
C ALA A 128 -43.15 7.13 36.53
N LEU A 129 -43.20 6.07 37.32
CA LEU A 129 -44.43 5.47 37.87
C LEU A 129 -44.05 4.30 38.79
#